data_AF-A0A7X8V2W4-F1
#
_entry.id   AF-A0A7X8V2W4-F1
#
_cell.length_a   1.000
_cell.length_b   1.000
_cell.length_c   1.000
_cell.angle_alpha   90.00
_cell.angle_beta   90.00
_cell.angle_gamma   90.00
#
_symmetry.space_group_name_H-M   'P 1'
#
loop_
_entity.id
_entity.type
_entity.pdbx_description
1 polymer ?
#
loop_
_entity_poly.entity_id
_entity_poly.type
_entity_poly.pdbx_seq_one_letter_code
_entity_poly.pdbx_strand_id
1 'polypeptide(L)'
;EEGVIKEAYIADYLREPPIYILTTLFIVALLAIGWRKGAKALSSLLLTMVIVWRILLPGLLRGYHPVVLTVAVAAVATIIAILIIAGFTCKSLAAILGTVGGLVVAGLAAMLVGKAAHLTGFGSEEAAMLLYIPQNVSLDIQGLLFAGIIIGALGAVMDVSMSVSSAVAEVKKANPALGMADLFRSGLNVGRDVMGSMSNTLILAYTGSSVPLLMIFMAYRESYIKMVNLDMIASEIVRAFSGSLGMVMVVPLTAFIAGLLFGRCRQPEEPGMEQDREQKQDQGQGQNRTGNRTRSNTRNKTRNIP
;
A
#
# COMPACT_ATOMS: atom_id res chain seq x y z
N GLU A 1 -33.44 -37.75 27.76
CA GLU A 1 -32.16 -38.04 28.42
C GLU A 1 -31.60 -36.72 28.92
N GLU A 2 -31.61 -36.55 30.23
CA GLU A 2 -31.29 -35.32 30.94
C GLU A 2 -29.82 -34.94 30.72
N GLY A 3 -29.60 -33.70 30.27
CA GLY A 3 -28.28 -33.09 30.08
C GLY A 3 -27.58 -32.81 31.40
N VAL A 4 -27.29 -33.87 32.15
CA VAL A 4 -26.44 -33.80 33.35
C VAL A 4 -25.01 -33.62 32.86
N ILE A 5 -24.46 -32.42 33.09
CA ILE A 5 -23.04 -32.13 32.85
C ILE A 5 -22.23 -33.05 33.75
N LYS A 6 -21.62 -34.09 33.17
CA LYS A 6 -20.84 -35.09 33.92
C LYS A 6 -19.48 -34.56 34.35
N GLU A 7 -18.86 -33.70 33.54
CA GLU A 7 -17.58 -33.07 33.81
C GLU A 7 -17.52 -31.70 33.14
N ALA A 8 -16.94 -30.71 33.82
CA ALA A 8 -16.67 -29.38 33.29
C ALA A 8 -15.19 -29.06 33.49
N TYR A 9 -14.48 -28.77 32.39
CA TYR A 9 -13.10 -28.33 32.41
C TYR A 9 -13.03 -26.83 32.09
N ILE A 10 -12.19 -26.10 32.82
CA ILE A 10 -11.89 -24.69 32.48
C ILE A 10 -11.04 -24.72 31.22
N ALA A 11 -11.64 -24.38 30.06
CA ALA A 11 -10.93 -24.37 28.78
C ALA A 11 -9.94 -23.20 28.70
N ASP A 12 -10.41 -21.97 28.90
CA ASP A 12 -9.56 -20.78 28.86
C ASP A 12 -10.28 -19.52 29.40
N TYR A 13 -9.56 -18.41 29.51
CA TYR A 13 -10.10 -17.10 29.87
C TYR A 13 -10.93 -16.46 28.75
N LEU A 14 -12.02 -15.80 29.14
CA LEU A 14 -12.81 -14.97 28.24
C LEU A 14 -12.05 -13.67 27.89
N ARG A 15 -11.42 -13.63 26.72
CA ARG A 15 -10.61 -12.49 26.24
C ARG A 15 -11.37 -11.52 25.33
N GLU A 16 -12.63 -11.80 25.00
CA GLU A 16 -13.42 -10.95 24.09
C GLU A 16 -13.60 -9.50 24.59
N PRO A 17 -13.86 -9.19 25.88
CA PRO A 17 -14.15 -7.81 26.27
C PRO A 17 -12.97 -6.83 26.10
N PRO A 18 -11.73 -7.12 26.56
CA PRO A 18 -10.62 -6.19 26.36
C PRO A 18 -10.22 -6.04 24.88
N ILE A 19 -10.39 -7.08 24.06
CA ILE A 19 -10.14 -7.02 22.61
C ILE A 19 -11.14 -6.06 21.94
N TYR A 20 -12.42 -6.11 22.32
CA TYR A 20 -13.42 -5.17 21.79
C TYR A 20 -13.17 -3.73 22.23
N ILE A 21 -12.68 -3.50 23.46
CA ILE A 21 -12.28 -2.17 23.92
C ILE A 21 -11.14 -1.62 23.05
N LEU A 22 -10.09 -2.40 22.83
CA LEU A 22 -8.95 -2.00 22.00
C LEU A 22 -9.38 -1.72 20.56
N THR A 23 -10.20 -2.59 19.98
CA THR A 23 -10.71 -2.45 18.62
C THR A 23 -11.56 -1.18 18.48
N THR A 24 -12.43 -0.91 19.47
CA THR A 24 -13.26 0.30 19.49
C THR A 24 -12.40 1.55 19.63
N LEU A 25 -11.40 1.54 20.51
CA LEU A 25 -10.47 2.65 20.67
C LEU A 25 -9.72 2.97 19.37
N PHE A 26 -9.24 1.94 18.67
CA PHE A 26 -8.59 2.09 17.37
C PHE A 26 -9.52 2.73 16.33
N ILE A 27 -10.76 2.23 16.21
CA ILE A 27 -11.76 2.78 15.29
C ILE A 27 -12.07 4.24 15.62
N VAL A 28 -12.31 4.56 16.90
CA VAL A 28 -12.62 5.92 17.35
C VAL A 28 -11.44 6.86 17.06
N ALA A 29 -10.21 6.47 17.36
CA ALA A 29 -9.03 7.28 17.06
C ALA A 29 -8.87 7.55 15.56
N LEU A 30 -9.06 6.52 14.74
CA LEU A 30 -8.96 6.63 13.28
C LEU A 30 -10.06 7.53 12.69
N LEU A 31 -11.28 7.44 13.20
CA LEU A 31 -12.39 8.32 12.80
C LEU A 31 -12.22 9.75 13.31
N ALA A 32 -11.74 9.93 14.53
CA ALA A 32 -11.50 11.25 15.12
C ALA A 32 -10.42 12.03 14.36
N ILE A 33 -9.32 11.37 13.98
CA ILE A 33 -8.19 12.01 13.29
C ILE A 33 -8.42 12.06 11.77
N GLY A 34 -8.86 10.95 11.17
CA GLY A 34 -9.01 10.83 9.71
C GLY A 34 -10.34 11.33 9.16
N TRP A 35 -11.35 11.56 10.01
CA TRP A 35 -12.70 11.99 9.64
C TRP A 35 -13.26 11.15 8.47
N ARG A 36 -13.60 11.79 7.34
CA ARG A 36 -14.11 11.15 6.12
C ARG A 36 -13.07 10.25 5.44
N LYS A 37 -11.78 10.63 5.46
CA LYS A 37 -10.71 9.81 4.88
C LYS A 37 -10.47 8.57 5.74
N GLY A 38 -10.53 8.73 7.06
CA GLY A 38 -10.48 7.64 8.03
C GLY A 38 -11.62 6.64 7.81
N ALA A 39 -12.86 7.11 7.70
CA ALA A 39 -14.01 6.23 7.45
C ALA A 39 -13.85 5.39 6.15
N LYS A 40 -13.31 5.99 5.08
CA LYS A 40 -13.00 5.28 3.84
C LYS A 40 -11.92 4.22 4.03
N ALA A 41 -10.83 4.55 4.71
CA ALA A 41 -9.73 3.62 5.00
C ALA A 41 -10.20 2.44 5.87
N LEU A 42 -11.04 2.68 6.88
CA LEU A 42 -11.63 1.62 7.69
C LEU A 42 -12.55 0.73 6.87
N SER A 43 -13.37 1.32 6.00
CA SER A 43 -14.27 0.56 5.11
C SER A 43 -13.49 -0.33 4.13
N SER A 44 -12.40 0.18 3.55
CA SER A 44 -11.55 -0.61 2.66
C SER A 44 -10.81 -1.73 3.39
N LEU A 45 -10.36 -1.48 4.63
CA LEU A 45 -9.72 -2.50 5.46
C LEU A 45 -10.70 -3.64 5.81
N LEU A 46 -11.90 -3.29 6.29
CA LEU A 46 -12.95 -4.27 6.61
C LEU A 46 -13.33 -5.11 5.39
N LEU A 47 -13.50 -4.47 4.23
CA LEU A 47 -13.83 -5.18 3.01
C LEU A 47 -12.70 -6.12 2.55
N THR A 48 -11.45 -5.68 2.67
CA THR A 48 -10.28 -6.53 2.37
C THR A 48 -10.26 -7.77 3.28
N MET A 49 -10.52 -7.60 4.58
CA MET A 49 -10.64 -8.72 5.52
C MET A 49 -11.80 -9.67 5.15
N VAL A 50 -12.96 -9.13 4.76
CA VAL A 50 -14.09 -9.95 4.29
C VAL A 50 -13.72 -10.73 3.03
N ILE A 51 -13.03 -10.13 2.07
CA ILE A 51 -12.57 -10.80 0.84
C ILE A 51 -11.59 -11.93 1.19
N VAL A 52 -10.63 -11.69 2.08
CA VAL A 52 -9.70 -12.73 2.53
C VAL A 52 -10.46 -13.87 3.22
N TRP A 53 -11.37 -13.55 4.15
CA TRP A 53 -12.11 -14.55 4.91
C TRP A 53 -13.09 -15.36 4.07
N ARG A 54 -13.81 -14.72 3.13
CA ARG A 54 -14.89 -15.36 2.36
C ARG A 54 -14.43 -15.95 1.04
N ILE A 55 -13.33 -15.47 0.47
CA ILE A 55 -12.85 -15.89 -0.86
C ILE A 55 -11.51 -16.60 -0.76
N LEU A 56 -10.49 -15.97 -0.16
CA LEU A 56 -9.14 -16.54 -0.13
C LEU A 56 -9.08 -17.81 0.72
N LEU A 57 -9.44 -17.74 2.01
CA LEU A 57 -9.31 -18.89 2.91
C LEU A 57 -10.14 -20.10 2.45
N PRO A 58 -11.43 -19.97 2.07
CA PRO A 58 -12.20 -21.10 1.59
C PRO A 58 -11.69 -21.61 0.23
N GLY A 59 -11.12 -20.74 -0.61
CA GLY A 59 -10.48 -21.15 -1.85
C GLY A 59 -9.21 -21.98 -1.62
N LEU A 60 -8.36 -21.57 -0.68
CA LEU A 60 -7.17 -22.32 -0.30
C LEU A 60 -7.55 -23.69 0.29
N LEU A 61 -8.56 -23.76 1.14
CA LEU A 61 -9.07 -25.02 1.71
C LEU A 61 -9.69 -25.95 0.66
N ARG A 62 -10.12 -25.44 -0.50
CA ARG A 62 -10.58 -26.27 -1.63
C ARG A 62 -9.43 -26.83 -2.48
N GLY A 63 -8.17 -26.51 -2.15
CA GLY A 63 -7.00 -27.02 -2.87
C GLY A 63 -6.68 -26.25 -4.17
N TYR A 64 -7.22 -25.05 -4.38
CA TYR A 64 -6.77 -24.21 -5.49
C TYR A 64 -5.29 -23.81 -5.34
N HIS A 65 -4.59 -23.60 -6.46
CA HIS A 65 -3.18 -23.22 -6.46
C HIS A 65 -2.96 -21.93 -5.65
N PRO A 66 -2.25 -21.98 -4.50
CA PRO A 66 -2.25 -20.87 -3.53
C PRO A 66 -1.76 -19.55 -4.09
N VAL A 67 -0.65 -19.56 -4.83
CA VAL A 67 -0.04 -18.32 -5.38
C VAL A 67 -0.98 -17.61 -6.35
N VAL A 68 -1.49 -18.31 -7.37
CA VAL A 68 -2.35 -17.74 -8.41
C VAL A 68 -3.65 -17.22 -7.80
N LEU A 69 -4.29 -17.99 -6.91
CA LEU A 69 -5.49 -17.57 -6.21
C LEU A 69 -5.23 -16.29 -5.40
N THR A 70 -4.11 -16.24 -4.68
CA THR A 70 -3.77 -15.10 -3.84
C THR A 70 -3.51 -13.85 -4.65
N VAL A 71 -2.77 -13.92 -5.76
CA VAL A 71 -2.57 -12.77 -6.65
C VAL A 71 -3.90 -12.28 -7.22
N ALA A 72 -4.78 -13.18 -7.66
CA ALA A 72 -6.09 -12.81 -8.19
C ALA A 72 -6.97 -12.12 -7.13
N VAL A 73 -7.05 -12.70 -5.93
CA VAL A 73 -7.84 -12.12 -4.82
C VAL A 73 -7.25 -10.80 -4.36
N ALA A 74 -5.92 -10.71 -4.24
CA ALA A 74 -5.23 -9.47 -3.87
C ALA A 74 -5.42 -8.37 -4.92
N ALA A 75 -5.45 -8.71 -6.22
CA ALA A 75 -5.76 -7.76 -7.28
C ALA A 75 -7.19 -7.22 -7.16
N VAL A 76 -8.18 -8.10 -6.93
CA VAL A 76 -9.58 -7.69 -6.71
C VAL A 76 -9.70 -6.81 -5.46
N ALA A 77 -9.11 -7.23 -4.34
CA ALA A 77 -9.11 -6.46 -3.10
C ALA A 77 -8.47 -5.07 -3.30
N THR A 78 -7.34 -5.02 -4.01
CA THR A 78 -6.64 -3.76 -4.36
C THR A 78 -7.50 -2.83 -5.19
N ILE A 79 -8.15 -3.35 -6.24
CA ILE A 79 -9.06 -2.58 -7.08
C ILE A 79 -10.14 -1.93 -6.21
N ILE A 80 -10.82 -2.73 -5.39
CA ILE A 80 -11.94 -2.20 -4.60
C ILE A 80 -11.43 -1.23 -3.53
N ALA A 81 -10.35 -1.56 -2.82
CA ALA A 81 -9.77 -0.70 -1.78
C ALA A 81 -9.34 0.67 -2.35
N ILE A 82 -8.57 0.68 -3.45
CA ILE A 82 -8.11 1.92 -4.06
C ILE A 82 -9.29 2.73 -4.62
N LEU A 83 -10.31 2.09 -5.21
CA LEU A 83 -11.49 2.80 -5.69
C LEU A 83 -12.29 3.46 -4.56
N ILE A 84 -12.40 2.82 -3.39
CA ILE A 84 -13.04 3.43 -2.20
C ILE A 84 -12.25 4.66 -1.72
N ILE A 85 -10.93 4.54 -1.65
CA ILE A 85 -10.04 5.58 -1.12
C ILE A 85 -9.95 6.77 -2.08
N ALA A 86 -9.60 6.50 -3.34
CA ALA A 86 -9.16 7.50 -4.31
C ALA A 86 -10.18 7.80 -5.41
N GLY A 87 -11.23 6.97 -5.57
CA GLY A 87 -12.23 7.08 -6.63
C GLY A 87 -11.75 6.58 -8.00
N PHE A 88 -12.57 6.74 -9.03
CA PHE A 88 -12.22 6.38 -10.41
C PHE A 88 -11.39 7.49 -11.06
N THR A 89 -10.07 7.36 -11.04
CA THR A 89 -9.15 8.36 -11.59
C THR A 89 -7.90 7.71 -12.19
N CYS A 90 -7.14 8.47 -12.99
CA CYS A 90 -5.86 8.00 -13.54
C CYS A 90 -4.85 7.62 -12.43
N LYS A 91 -4.83 8.35 -11.31
CA LYS A 91 -3.99 7.98 -10.15
C LYS A 91 -4.35 6.60 -9.62
N SER A 92 -5.65 6.30 -9.50
CA SER A 92 -6.14 5.01 -9.01
C SER A 92 -5.75 3.88 -9.94
N LEU A 93 -5.86 4.09 -11.26
CA LEU A 93 -5.44 3.07 -12.23
C LEU A 93 -3.93 2.82 -12.17
N ALA A 94 -3.12 3.88 -12.08
CA ALA A 94 -1.67 3.74 -11.93
C ALA A 94 -1.30 3.02 -10.62
N ALA A 95 -1.99 3.34 -9.52
CA ALA A 95 -1.80 2.68 -8.22
C ALA A 95 -2.19 1.20 -8.24
N ILE A 96 -3.33 0.86 -8.87
CA ILE A 96 -3.79 -0.54 -9.00
C ILE A 96 -2.77 -1.36 -9.80
N LEU A 97 -2.39 -0.87 -10.99
CA LEU A 97 -1.47 -1.60 -11.86
C LEU A 97 -0.07 -1.71 -11.23
N GLY A 98 0.39 -0.64 -10.59
CA GLY A 98 1.63 -0.64 -9.82
C GLY A 98 1.60 -1.68 -8.71
N THR A 99 0.57 -1.68 -7.86
CA THR A 99 0.39 -2.63 -6.76
C THR A 99 0.36 -4.07 -7.24
N VAL A 100 -0.47 -4.38 -8.25
CA VAL A 100 -0.55 -5.74 -8.81
C VAL A 100 0.80 -6.18 -9.37
N GLY A 101 1.52 -5.30 -10.08
CA GLY A 101 2.88 -5.57 -10.54
C GLY A 101 3.85 -5.86 -9.39
N GLY A 102 3.83 -5.05 -8.32
CA GLY A 102 4.65 -5.26 -7.14
C GLY A 102 4.37 -6.58 -6.42
N LEU A 103 3.09 -6.99 -6.33
CA LEU A 103 2.69 -8.27 -5.73
C LEU A 103 3.12 -9.46 -6.56
N VAL A 104 3.01 -9.37 -7.89
CA VAL A 104 3.54 -10.40 -8.79
C VAL A 104 5.04 -10.55 -8.60
N VAL A 105 5.77 -9.44 -8.50
CA VAL A 105 7.22 -9.47 -8.23
C VAL A 105 7.53 -10.09 -6.85
N ALA A 106 6.79 -9.72 -5.80
CA ALA A 106 6.95 -10.32 -4.47
C ALA A 106 6.74 -11.84 -4.50
N GLY A 107 5.66 -12.29 -5.15
CA GLY A 107 5.34 -13.70 -5.31
C GLY A 107 6.38 -14.46 -6.11
N LEU A 108 6.83 -13.90 -7.24
CA LEU A 108 7.89 -14.49 -8.07
C LEU A 108 9.22 -14.58 -7.31
N ALA A 109 9.61 -13.53 -6.59
CA ALA A 109 10.81 -13.52 -5.78
C ALA A 109 10.75 -14.60 -4.68
N ALA A 110 9.63 -14.67 -3.98
CA ALA A 110 9.39 -15.70 -2.96
C ALA A 110 9.46 -17.11 -3.55
N MET A 111 8.87 -17.35 -4.72
CA MET A 111 8.92 -18.65 -5.39
C MET A 111 10.33 -19.01 -5.88
N LEU A 112 11.05 -18.07 -6.49
CA LEU A 112 12.40 -18.31 -7.02
C LEU A 112 13.39 -18.59 -5.90
N VAL A 113 13.42 -17.71 -4.89
CA VAL A 113 14.31 -17.87 -3.74
C VAL A 113 13.88 -19.06 -2.89
N GLY A 114 12.59 -19.23 -2.66
CA GLY A 114 12.06 -20.36 -1.87
C GLY A 114 12.37 -21.71 -2.49
N LYS A 115 12.26 -21.84 -3.82
CA LYS A 115 12.68 -23.07 -4.52
C LYS A 115 14.19 -23.26 -4.50
N ALA A 116 14.98 -22.21 -4.69
CA ALA A 116 16.44 -22.28 -4.65
C ALA A 116 16.97 -22.64 -3.25
N ALA A 117 16.29 -22.18 -2.20
CA ALA A 117 16.60 -22.49 -0.81
C ALA A 117 15.95 -23.80 -0.31
N HIS A 118 15.28 -24.56 -1.19
CA HIS A 118 14.58 -25.79 -0.85
C HIS A 118 13.58 -25.65 0.32
N LEU A 119 12.92 -24.49 0.42
CA LEU A 119 11.93 -24.25 1.47
C LEU A 119 10.77 -25.21 1.32
N THR A 120 10.44 -25.91 2.40
CA THR A 120 9.37 -26.90 2.41
C THR A 120 7.99 -26.26 2.67
N GLY A 121 7.98 -25.09 3.30
CA GLY A 121 6.77 -24.41 3.77
C GLY A 121 6.30 -24.86 5.15
N PHE A 122 6.94 -25.89 5.75
CA PHE A 122 6.65 -26.39 7.10
C PHE A 122 7.37 -25.61 8.20
N GLY A 123 7.75 -24.37 7.93
CA GLY A 123 8.47 -23.52 8.87
C GLY A 123 7.66 -23.18 10.12
N SER A 124 6.34 -23.38 10.14
CA SER A 124 5.51 -23.14 11.33
C SER A 124 4.76 -24.40 11.77
N GLU A 125 4.45 -24.49 13.06
CA GLU A 125 3.71 -25.62 13.62
C GLU A 125 2.30 -25.73 13.01
N GLU A 126 1.66 -24.59 12.74
CA GLU A 126 0.34 -24.52 12.11
C GLU A 126 0.38 -25.10 10.69
N ALA A 127 1.47 -24.87 9.95
CA ALA A 127 1.65 -25.45 8.62
C ALA A 127 1.74 -26.99 8.68
N ALA A 128 2.34 -27.55 9.73
CA ALA A 128 2.34 -28.99 9.97
C ALA A 128 0.95 -29.50 10.39
N MET A 129 0.21 -28.75 11.21
CA MET A 129 -1.17 -29.10 11.59
C MET A 129 -2.11 -29.18 10.37
N LEU A 130 -1.86 -28.40 9.32
CA LEU A 130 -2.66 -28.44 8.10
C LEU A 130 -2.63 -29.79 7.37
N LEU A 131 -1.63 -30.65 7.61
CA LEU A 131 -1.60 -32.01 7.07
C LEU A 131 -2.65 -32.93 7.70
N TYR A 132 -3.13 -32.58 8.90
CA TYR A 132 -4.06 -33.40 9.68
C TYR A 132 -5.50 -32.89 9.63
N ILE A 133 -5.81 -31.99 8.69
CA ILE A 133 -7.18 -31.49 8.56
C ILE A 133 -8.14 -32.60 8.13
N PRO A 134 -9.37 -32.63 8.68
CA PRO A 134 -10.33 -33.71 8.41
C PRO A 134 -10.86 -33.74 6.98
N GLN A 135 -10.60 -32.69 6.18
CA GLN A 135 -11.16 -32.56 4.83
C GLN A 135 -10.42 -33.36 3.75
N ASN A 136 -9.34 -34.10 4.08
CA ASN A 136 -8.56 -34.92 3.15
C ASN A 136 -8.15 -34.19 1.85
N VAL A 137 -7.89 -32.88 1.95
CA VAL A 137 -7.46 -32.06 0.81
C VAL A 137 -5.93 -32.05 0.76
N SER A 138 -5.36 -32.31 -0.42
CA SER A 138 -3.93 -32.13 -0.66
C SER A 138 -3.61 -30.64 -0.75
N LEU A 139 -3.12 -30.07 0.35
CA LEU A 139 -2.71 -28.66 0.41
C LEU A 139 -1.25 -28.50 -0.02
N ASP A 140 -1.01 -27.53 -0.91
CA ASP A 140 0.33 -27.08 -1.24
C ASP A 140 0.86 -26.14 -0.14
N ILE A 141 1.53 -26.73 0.85
CA ILE A 141 2.04 -26.00 2.03
C ILE A 141 3.12 -24.99 1.63
N GLN A 142 3.97 -25.32 0.66
CA GLN A 142 4.96 -24.38 0.12
C GLN A 142 4.27 -23.19 -0.57
N GLY A 143 3.23 -23.46 -1.36
CA GLY A 143 2.39 -22.43 -1.96
C GLY A 143 1.69 -21.54 -0.93
N LEU A 144 1.25 -22.11 0.20
CA LEU A 144 0.64 -21.35 1.30
C LEU A 144 1.63 -20.36 1.95
N LEU A 145 2.90 -20.74 2.10
CA LEU A 145 3.95 -19.81 2.53
C LEU A 145 4.02 -18.61 1.57
N PHE A 146 4.08 -18.85 0.26
CA PHE A 146 4.17 -17.79 -0.74
C PHE A 146 2.89 -16.93 -0.81
N ALA A 147 1.72 -17.53 -0.64
CA ALA A 147 0.45 -16.82 -0.50
C ALA A 147 0.47 -15.88 0.72
N GLY A 148 0.96 -16.36 1.87
CA GLY A 148 1.13 -15.56 3.07
C GLY A 148 2.05 -14.35 2.86
N ILE A 149 3.13 -14.52 2.09
CA ILE A 149 4.05 -13.42 1.74
C ILE A 149 3.33 -12.34 0.91
N ILE A 150 2.54 -12.74 -0.09
CA ILE A 150 1.81 -11.80 -0.95
C ILE A 150 0.77 -11.01 -0.14
N ILE A 151 0.00 -11.69 0.73
CA ILE A 151 -1.00 -11.01 1.58
C ILE A 151 -0.33 -10.11 2.61
N GLY A 152 0.77 -10.56 3.24
CA GLY A 152 1.52 -9.74 4.19
C GLY A 152 2.13 -8.49 3.56
N ALA A 153 2.57 -8.57 2.30
CA ALA A 153 3.09 -7.43 1.57
C ALA A 153 2.01 -6.49 0.99
N LEU A 154 0.76 -6.97 0.82
CA LEU A 154 -0.33 -6.26 0.14
C LEU A 154 -0.53 -4.83 0.63
N GLY A 155 -0.69 -4.64 1.94
CA GLY A 155 -0.96 -3.32 2.51
C GLY A 155 0.15 -2.33 2.22
N ALA A 156 1.40 -2.72 2.50
CA ALA A 156 2.55 -1.84 2.32
C ALA A 156 2.82 -1.52 0.84
N VAL A 157 2.66 -2.49 -0.07
CA VAL A 157 2.79 -2.28 -1.52
C VAL A 157 1.69 -1.34 -2.04
N MET A 158 0.46 -1.50 -1.56
CA MET A 158 -0.67 -0.63 -1.90
C MET A 158 -0.43 0.81 -1.47
N ASP A 159 0.05 1.04 -0.24
CA ASP A 159 0.29 2.37 0.31
C ASP A 159 1.41 3.12 -0.44
N VAL A 160 2.50 2.42 -0.78
CA VAL A 160 3.59 3.00 -1.59
C VAL A 160 3.10 3.35 -2.99
N SER A 161 2.35 2.46 -3.65
CA SER A 161 1.81 2.73 -4.98
C SER A 161 0.81 3.90 -4.98
N MET A 162 -0.04 4.00 -3.96
CA MET A 162 -0.95 5.13 -3.80
C MET A 162 -0.19 6.44 -3.56
N SER A 163 0.89 6.41 -2.78
CA SER A 163 1.71 7.60 -2.48
C SER A 163 2.45 8.10 -3.73
N VAL A 164 3.09 7.20 -4.47
CA VAL A 164 3.80 7.53 -5.72
C VAL A 164 2.85 8.08 -6.78
N SER A 165 1.72 7.39 -7.02
CA SER A 165 0.74 7.85 -8.02
C SER A 165 0.10 9.19 -7.65
N SER A 166 -0.12 9.46 -6.36
CA SER A 166 -0.65 10.75 -5.88
C SER A 166 0.35 11.88 -6.10
N ALA A 167 1.63 11.65 -5.78
CA ALA A 167 2.67 12.65 -6.00
C ALA A 167 2.82 13.01 -7.48
N VAL A 168 2.82 12.01 -8.38
CA VAL A 168 2.86 12.27 -9.83
C VAL A 168 1.63 13.07 -10.29
N ALA A 169 0.44 12.74 -9.78
CA ALA A 169 -0.79 13.44 -10.10
C ALA A 169 -0.76 14.91 -9.64
N GLU A 170 -0.21 15.17 -8.45
CA GLU A 170 -0.07 16.50 -7.88
C GLU A 170 0.94 17.35 -8.66
N VAL A 171 2.10 16.76 -9.02
CA VAL A 171 3.10 17.44 -9.85
C VAL A 171 2.57 17.76 -11.25
N LYS A 172 1.77 16.87 -11.86
CA LYS A 172 1.09 17.16 -13.12
C LYS A 172 0.03 18.25 -12.98
N LYS A 173 -0.71 18.28 -11.87
CA LYS A 173 -1.70 19.34 -11.59
C LYS A 173 -1.02 20.69 -11.41
N ALA A 174 0.15 20.73 -10.74
CA ALA A 174 0.93 21.93 -10.54
C ALA A 174 1.57 22.47 -11.84
N ASN A 175 2.04 21.59 -12.72
CA ASN A 175 2.57 21.98 -14.03
C ASN A 175 2.08 21.04 -15.15
N PRO A 176 0.97 21.41 -15.84
CA PRO A 176 0.41 20.62 -16.93
C PRO A 176 1.33 20.44 -18.14
N ALA A 177 2.34 21.28 -18.33
CA ALA A 177 3.27 21.20 -19.46
C ALA A 177 4.34 20.10 -19.29
N LEU A 178 4.48 19.53 -18.08
CA LEU A 178 5.48 18.48 -17.82
C LEU A 178 5.22 17.23 -18.66
N GLY A 179 6.30 16.74 -19.28
CA GLY A 179 6.31 15.51 -20.05
C GLY A 179 6.40 14.26 -19.18
N MET A 180 6.21 13.10 -19.82
CA MET A 180 6.25 11.78 -19.17
C MET A 180 7.56 11.54 -18.38
N ALA A 181 8.70 11.94 -18.92
CA ALA A 181 10.00 11.69 -18.30
C ALA A 181 10.19 12.45 -16.98
N ASP A 182 9.71 13.69 -16.90
CA ASP A 182 9.79 14.50 -15.69
C ASP A 182 8.82 14.01 -14.62
N LEU A 183 7.61 13.60 -15.03
CA LEU A 183 6.64 12.95 -14.14
C LEU A 183 7.19 11.63 -13.57
N PHE A 184 7.84 10.82 -14.40
CA PHE A 184 8.49 9.59 -13.96
C PHE A 184 9.60 9.86 -12.93
N ARG A 185 10.48 10.83 -13.20
CA ARG A 185 11.55 11.23 -12.26
C ARG A 185 10.99 11.74 -10.93
N SER A 186 9.93 12.54 -10.98
CA SER A 186 9.25 13.01 -9.79
C SER A 186 8.67 11.86 -8.96
N GLY A 187 7.96 10.93 -9.61
CA GLY A 187 7.43 9.73 -8.96
C GLY A 187 8.52 8.85 -8.34
N LEU A 188 9.65 8.67 -9.04
CA LEU A 188 10.80 7.94 -8.51
C LEU A 188 11.42 8.61 -7.29
N ASN A 189 11.55 9.95 -7.28
CA ASN A 189 12.14 10.66 -6.16
C ASN A 189 11.28 10.49 -4.90
N VAL A 190 9.97 10.72 -4.99
CA VAL A 190 9.06 10.51 -3.85
C VAL A 190 9.00 9.04 -3.44
N GLY A 191 8.95 8.14 -4.42
CA GLY A 191 8.92 6.71 -4.14
C GLY A 191 10.16 6.21 -3.43
N ARG A 192 11.35 6.77 -3.72
CA ARG A 192 12.61 6.45 -3.03
C ARG A 192 12.56 6.80 -1.55
N ASP A 193 11.92 7.91 -1.20
CA ASP A 193 11.80 8.36 0.19
C ASP A 193 10.81 7.49 0.97
N VAL A 194 9.66 7.18 0.36
CA VAL A 194 8.62 6.36 1.00
C VAL A 194 9.03 4.90 1.12
N MET A 195 9.68 4.32 0.11
CA MET A 195 10.08 2.90 0.14
C MET A 195 11.07 2.57 1.26
N GLY A 196 11.97 3.51 1.61
CA GLY A 196 12.98 3.30 2.65
C GLY A 196 12.33 3.13 4.03
N SER A 197 11.41 4.04 4.37
CA SER A 197 10.67 3.98 5.63
C SER A 197 9.74 2.76 5.70
N MET A 198 8.99 2.48 4.63
CA MET A 198 8.06 1.35 4.58
C MET A 198 8.76 -0.02 4.60
N SER A 199 9.94 -0.16 3.95
CA SER A 199 10.71 -1.40 3.99
C SER A 199 11.21 -1.71 5.40
N ASN A 200 11.69 -0.69 6.12
CA ASN A 200 12.09 -0.84 7.52
C ASN A 200 10.91 -1.30 8.39
N THR A 201 9.74 -0.68 8.23
CA THR A 201 8.52 -1.09 8.94
C THR A 201 8.15 -2.54 8.64
N LEU A 202 8.22 -2.98 7.38
CA LEU A 202 7.87 -4.34 6.99
C LEU A 202 8.84 -5.38 7.58
N ILE A 203 10.15 -5.11 7.49
CA ILE A 203 11.17 -5.99 8.07
C ILE A 203 11.02 -6.07 9.59
N LEU A 204 10.81 -4.94 10.26
CA LEU A 204 10.61 -4.90 11.71
C LEU A 204 9.30 -5.57 12.14
N ALA A 205 8.24 -5.49 11.35
CA ALA A 205 6.98 -6.18 11.63
C ALA A 205 7.17 -7.71 11.62
N TYR A 206 7.84 -8.25 10.59
CA TYR A 206 8.15 -9.68 10.53
C TYR A 206 9.13 -10.10 11.63
N THR A 207 10.20 -9.33 11.84
CA THR A 207 11.17 -9.57 12.91
C THR A 207 10.49 -9.56 14.28
N GLY A 208 9.59 -8.60 14.51
CA GLY A 208 8.79 -8.46 15.74
C GLY A 208 7.96 -9.70 16.04
N SER A 209 7.28 -10.25 15.02
CA SER A 209 6.54 -11.51 15.16
C SER A 209 7.44 -12.73 15.43
N SER A 210 8.71 -12.65 15.02
CA SER A 210 9.71 -13.72 15.19
C SER A 210 10.58 -13.57 16.44
N VAL A 211 10.36 -12.55 17.30
CA VAL A 211 11.20 -12.30 18.50
C VAL A 211 11.32 -13.53 19.42
N PRO A 212 10.23 -14.27 19.77
CA PRO A 212 10.35 -15.45 20.62
C PRO A 212 11.29 -16.49 20.03
N LEU A 213 11.22 -16.68 18.72
CA LEU A 213 12.08 -17.62 18.01
C LEU A 213 13.55 -17.17 18.03
N LEU A 214 13.81 -15.88 17.79
CA LEU A 214 15.16 -15.30 17.89
C LEU A 214 15.73 -15.45 19.30
N MET A 215 14.91 -15.27 20.34
CA MET A 215 15.34 -15.44 21.73
C MET A 215 15.72 -16.89 22.05
N ILE A 216 15.00 -17.89 21.53
CA ILE A 216 15.35 -19.30 21.68
C ILE A 216 16.77 -19.55 21.15
N PHE A 217 17.09 -19.11 19.93
CA PHE A 217 18.42 -19.31 19.36
C PHE A 217 19.52 -18.59 20.14
N MET A 218 19.25 -17.36 20.60
CA MET A 218 20.18 -16.64 21.46
C MET A 218 20.42 -17.36 22.79
N ALA A 219 19.38 -17.92 23.41
CA ALA A 219 19.48 -18.64 24.66
C ALA A 219 20.27 -19.95 24.52
N TYR A 220 20.04 -20.71 23.45
CA TYR A 220 20.77 -21.96 23.17
C TYR A 220 22.17 -21.74 22.61
N ARG A 221 22.59 -20.49 22.36
CA ARG A 221 23.89 -20.12 21.76
C ARG A 221 24.19 -20.91 20.48
N GLU A 222 23.16 -21.16 19.69
CA GLU A 222 23.29 -21.87 18.41
C GLU A 222 24.14 -21.06 17.43
N SER A 223 24.91 -21.75 16.59
CA SER A 223 25.71 -21.08 15.56
C SER A 223 24.80 -20.34 14.58
N TYR A 224 25.12 -19.07 14.29
CA TYR A 224 24.39 -18.26 13.29
C TYR A 224 24.23 -18.98 11.95
N ILE A 225 25.27 -19.69 11.50
CA ILE A 225 25.24 -20.43 10.25
C ILE A 225 24.18 -21.54 10.31
N LYS A 226 24.12 -22.28 11.41
CA LYS A 226 23.13 -23.34 11.60
C LYS A 226 21.72 -22.76 11.66
N MET A 227 21.54 -21.64 12.36
CA MET A 227 20.25 -20.95 12.50
C MET A 227 19.65 -20.54 11.15
N VAL A 228 20.42 -19.88 10.28
CA VAL A 228 19.93 -19.41 8.97
C VAL A 228 19.54 -20.56 8.03
N ASN A 229 20.14 -21.74 8.22
CA ASN A 229 19.83 -22.93 7.41
C ASN A 229 18.58 -23.70 7.89
N LEU A 230 17.96 -23.31 9.00
CA LEU A 230 16.71 -23.93 9.45
C LEU A 230 15.53 -23.40 8.62
N ASP A 231 14.67 -24.31 8.16
CA ASP A 231 13.54 -24.01 7.28
C ASP A 231 12.63 -22.89 7.82
N MET A 232 12.35 -22.89 9.13
CA MET A 232 11.57 -21.85 9.81
C MET A 232 12.20 -20.46 9.70
N ILE A 233 13.50 -20.34 10.03
CA ILE A 233 14.21 -19.06 9.97
C ILE A 233 14.39 -18.60 8.52
N ALA A 234 14.79 -19.52 7.64
CA ALA A 234 14.93 -19.23 6.22
C ALA A 234 13.60 -18.76 5.61
N SER A 235 12.47 -19.36 6.01
CA SER A 235 11.13 -18.94 5.57
C SER A 235 10.77 -17.53 6.03
N GLU A 236 11.09 -17.14 7.27
CA GLU A 236 10.85 -15.78 7.77
C GLU A 236 11.74 -14.73 7.08
N ILE A 237 13.01 -15.07 6.84
CA ILE A 237 13.93 -14.21 6.09
C ILE A 237 13.41 -14.04 4.66
N VAL A 238 13.07 -15.12 3.96
CA VAL A 238 12.53 -15.06 2.60
C VAL A 238 11.22 -14.26 2.57
N ARG A 239 10.35 -14.39 3.58
CA ARG A 239 9.13 -13.59 3.72
C ARG A 239 9.42 -12.09 3.82
N ALA A 240 10.32 -11.70 4.71
CA ALA A 240 10.67 -10.29 4.92
C ALA A 240 11.32 -9.67 3.67
N PHE A 241 12.28 -10.36 3.06
CA PHE A 241 13.00 -9.84 1.90
C PHE A 241 12.19 -9.88 0.60
N SER A 242 11.41 -10.93 0.35
CA SER A 242 10.59 -11.02 -0.86
C SER A 242 9.45 -10.01 -0.84
N GLY A 243 8.80 -9.80 0.31
CA GLY A 243 7.81 -8.74 0.48
C GLY A 243 8.39 -7.35 0.25
N SER A 244 9.57 -7.08 0.82
CA SER A 244 10.28 -5.81 0.63
C SER A 244 10.75 -5.61 -0.82
N LEU A 245 11.16 -6.67 -1.52
CA LEU A 245 11.53 -6.58 -2.94
C LEU A 245 10.34 -6.21 -3.83
N GLY A 246 9.16 -6.78 -3.56
CA GLY A 246 7.92 -6.37 -4.23
C GLY A 246 7.60 -4.89 -4.02
N MET A 247 7.82 -4.38 -2.80
CA MET A 247 7.69 -2.97 -2.48
C MET A 247 8.72 -2.10 -3.23
N VAL A 248 9.99 -2.49 -3.27
CA VAL A 248 11.04 -1.78 -4.02
C VAL A 248 10.65 -1.65 -5.49
N MET A 249 10.13 -2.73 -6.08
CA MET A 249 9.76 -2.79 -7.50
C MET A 249 8.43 -2.09 -7.80
N VAL A 250 7.55 -1.90 -6.81
CA VAL A 250 6.31 -1.14 -6.98
C VAL A 250 6.57 0.32 -7.35
N VAL A 251 7.65 0.90 -6.83
CA VAL A 251 8.01 2.31 -7.04
C VAL A 251 8.25 2.64 -8.52
N PRO A 252 9.24 2.01 -9.21
CA PRO A 252 9.49 2.29 -10.61
C PRO A 252 8.30 1.90 -11.49
N LEU A 253 7.60 0.79 -11.19
CA LEU A 253 6.42 0.38 -11.94
C LEU A 253 5.31 1.42 -11.86
N THR A 254 4.97 1.86 -10.65
CA THR A 254 3.91 2.87 -10.45
C THR A 254 4.29 4.20 -11.07
N ALA A 255 5.53 4.67 -10.86
CA ALA A 255 6.00 5.93 -11.42
C ALA A 255 5.94 5.92 -12.95
N PHE A 256 6.33 4.81 -13.58
CA PHE A 256 6.31 4.67 -15.03
C PHE A 256 4.88 4.69 -15.59
N ILE A 257 3.99 3.90 -14.99
CA ILE A 257 2.58 3.82 -15.40
C ILE A 257 1.89 5.17 -15.18
N ALA A 258 2.13 5.82 -14.03
CA ALA A 258 1.60 7.15 -13.76
C ALA A 258 2.11 8.17 -14.79
N GLY A 259 3.41 8.21 -15.07
CA GLY A 259 4.00 9.10 -16.07
C GLY A 259 3.38 8.91 -17.46
N LEU A 260 3.17 7.66 -17.89
CA LEU A 260 2.50 7.33 -19.16
C LEU A 260 1.05 7.81 -19.20
N LEU A 261 0.29 7.53 -18.15
CA LEU A 261 -1.14 7.80 -18.10
C LEU A 261 -1.41 9.31 -18.00
N PHE A 262 -0.69 10.01 -17.13
CA PHE A 262 -0.78 11.46 -16.97
C PHE A 262 -0.11 12.25 -18.09
N GLY A 263 0.89 11.67 -18.77
CA GLY A 263 1.49 12.27 -19.96
C GLY A 263 0.54 12.33 -21.16
N ARG A 264 -0.42 11.40 -21.23
CA ARG A 264 -1.42 11.30 -22.32
C ARG A 264 -2.78 11.92 -21.96
N CYS A 265 -3.16 11.96 -20.68
CA CYS A 265 -4.41 12.57 -20.23
C CYS A 265 -4.28 14.08 -20.01
N ARG A 266 -4.97 14.87 -20.84
CA ARG A 266 -5.37 16.24 -20.49
C ARG A 266 -6.46 16.12 -19.41
N GLN A 267 -6.18 16.55 -18.18
CA GLN A 267 -7.17 16.45 -17.09
C GLN A 267 -8.43 17.23 -17.48
N PRO A 268 -9.64 16.73 -17.17
CA PRO A 268 -10.85 17.57 -17.18
C PRO A 268 -10.62 18.69 -16.18
N GLU A 269 -10.71 19.95 -16.64
CA GLU A 269 -10.62 21.11 -15.76
C GLU A 269 -11.73 21.04 -14.71
N GLU A 270 -11.38 21.22 -13.43
CA GLU A 270 -12.38 21.45 -12.39
C GLU A 270 -13.11 22.77 -12.72
N PRO A 271 -14.44 22.77 -12.91
CA PRO A 271 -15.20 23.97 -13.24
C PRO A 271 -15.21 24.89 -12.01
N GLY A 272 -14.25 25.81 -11.96
CA GLY A 272 -14.11 26.74 -10.83
C GLY A 272 -12.91 27.68 -10.89
N MET A 273 -11.90 27.42 -11.74
CA MET A 273 -10.71 28.29 -11.87
C MET A 273 -10.76 29.28 -13.04
N GLU A 274 -11.83 29.30 -13.82
CA GLU A 274 -11.98 30.22 -14.96
C GLU A 274 -12.43 31.62 -14.50
N GLN A 275 -13.26 31.70 -13.45
CA GLN A 275 -13.73 32.98 -12.90
C GLN A 275 -12.59 33.80 -12.25
N ASP A 276 -11.59 33.14 -11.64
CA ASP A 276 -10.43 33.83 -11.07
C ASP A 276 -9.42 34.31 -12.13
N ARG A 277 -9.41 33.68 -13.32
CA ARG A 277 -8.57 34.12 -14.45
C ARG A 277 -9.19 35.29 -15.20
N GLU A 278 -10.50 35.28 -15.43
CA GLU A 278 -11.21 36.41 -16.03
C GLU A 278 -11.20 37.64 -15.12
N GLN A 279 -11.42 37.50 -13.81
CA GLN A 279 -11.34 38.64 -12.88
C GLN A 279 -9.94 39.27 -12.79
N LYS A 280 -8.87 38.46 -12.87
CA LYS A 280 -7.49 38.99 -12.88
C LYS A 280 -7.11 39.62 -14.23
N GLN A 281 -7.67 39.17 -15.35
CA GLN A 281 -7.46 39.82 -16.64
C GLN A 281 -8.22 41.15 -16.77
N ASP A 282 -9.45 41.23 -16.24
CA ASP A 282 -10.23 42.47 -16.25
C ASP A 282 -9.69 43.54 -15.29
N GLN A 283 -9.23 43.14 -14.09
CA GLN A 283 -8.59 44.09 -13.17
C GLN A 283 -7.25 44.63 -13.70
N GLY A 284 -6.49 43.83 -14.45
CA GLY A 284 -5.25 44.26 -15.10
C GLY A 284 -5.45 45.23 -16.27
N GLN A 285 -6.57 45.12 -17.01
CA GLN A 285 -6.89 46.05 -18.10
C GLN A 285 -7.55 47.35 -17.63
N GLY A 286 -8.30 47.32 -16.51
CA GLY A 286 -8.92 48.51 -15.92
C GLY A 286 -7.92 49.53 -15.37
N GLN A 287 -6.82 49.07 -14.76
CA GLN A 287 -5.82 49.96 -14.15
C GLN A 287 -4.90 50.66 -15.15
N ASN A 288 -4.70 50.08 -16.34
CA ASN A 288 -3.85 50.68 -17.39
C ASN A 288 -4.54 51.79 -18.20
N ARG A 289 -5.87 51.94 -18.11
CA ARG A 289 -6.60 53.00 -18.81
C ARG A 289 -6.72 54.32 -18.03
N THR A 290 -6.56 54.30 -16.71
CA THR A 290 -6.70 55.50 -15.85
C THR A 290 -5.38 56.21 -15.55
N GLY A 291 -4.23 55.57 -15.78
CA GLY A 291 -2.90 56.15 -15.49
C GLY A 291 -2.30 57.05 -16.57
N ASN A 292 -2.88 57.09 -17.78
CA ASN A 292 -2.23 57.70 -18.95
C ASN A 292 -2.85 59.02 -19.44
N ARG A 293 -3.69 59.68 -18.62
CA ARG A 293 -4.35 60.96 -18.99
C ARG A 293 -3.86 62.21 -18.26
N THR A 294 -2.82 62.13 -17.42
CA THR A 294 -2.41 63.28 -16.58
C THR A 294 -0.93 63.66 -16.69
N ARG A 295 -0.23 63.27 -17.77
CA ARG A 295 1.18 63.66 -18.01
C ARG A 295 1.40 64.21 -19.43
N SER A 296 0.71 65.28 -19.79
CA SER A 296 1.11 66.07 -20.96
C SER A 296 0.62 67.53 -20.88
N ASN A 297 0.94 68.26 -19.81
CA ASN A 297 0.87 69.72 -19.90
C ASN A 297 1.70 70.44 -18.83
N THR A 298 3.02 70.51 -19.01
CA THR A 298 3.86 71.57 -18.40
C THR A 298 5.23 71.61 -19.08
N ARG A 299 5.30 72.26 -20.25
CA ARG A 299 6.58 72.73 -20.80
C ARG A 299 6.36 73.93 -21.73
N ASN A 300 6.11 75.12 -21.16
CA ASN A 300 6.58 76.39 -21.74
C ASN A 300 6.24 77.61 -20.86
N LYS A 301 7.30 78.31 -20.43
CA LYS A 301 7.43 79.64 -19.80
C LYS A 301 8.50 79.52 -18.72
N THR A 302 9.61 80.26 -18.68
CA THR A 302 10.02 81.47 -19.40
C THR A 302 11.53 81.65 -19.19
N ARG A 303 12.19 82.24 -20.19
CA ARG A 303 13.53 82.87 -20.13
C ARG A 303 13.58 84.05 -19.12
N ASN A 304 14.83 84.37 -18.72
CA ASN A 304 15.42 85.67 -18.31
C ASN A 304 15.82 85.88 -16.83
N ILE A 305 17.13 85.71 -16.54
CA ILE A 305 18.18 86.71 -16.15
C ILE A 305 17.72 87.95 -15.33
N PRO A 306 18.50 88.50 -14.35
CA PRO A 306 19.94 88.35 -14.07
C PRO A 306 20.34 87.65 -12.77
#